data_AF-A0A7X2I5N3-F1
#
_entry.id   AF-A0A7X2I5N3-F1
#
_cell.length_a   1.000
_cell.length_b   1.000
_cell.length_c   1.000
_cell.angle_alpha   90.00
_cell.angle_beta   90.00
_cell.angle_gamma   90.00
#
_symmetry.space_group_name_H-M   'P 1'
#
loop_
_entity.id
_entity.type
_entity.pdbx_description
1 polymer ?
#
loop_
_entity_poly.entity_id
_entity_poly.type
_entity_poly.pdbx_seq_one_letter_code
_entity_poly.pdbx_strand_id
1 'polypeptide(L)' 'MKRYSTSKEINALVRQLLHEGWQFQWGGHHGKLYAPNCTAFLSVPSTPSDRRAFLNFRQDVRRVQPRV' A
#
# COMPACT_ATOMS: atom_id res chain seq x y z
N MET A 1 -6.95 8.50 14.08
CA MET A 1 -6.84 7.44 13.04
C MET A 1 -5.46 7.52 12.38
N LYS A 2 -4.73 6.41 12.26
CA LYS A 2 -3.43 6.39 11.56
C LYS A 2 -3.65 6.67 10.06
N ARG A 3 -2.83 7.54 9.48
CA ARG A 3 -2.88 7.92 8.06
C ARG A 3 -1.59 7.42 7.40
N TYR A 4 -1.74 6.68 6.29
CA TYR A 4 -0.65 6.05 5.54
C TYR A 4 -0.35 6.79 4.24
N SER A 5 -1.32 7.55 3.72
CA SER A 5 -1.20 8.39 2.54
C SER A 5 -2.15 9.59 2.64
N THR A 6 -1.82 10.69 1.96
CA THR A 6 -2.73 11.82 1.80
C THR A 6 -3.86 11.53 0.82
N SER A 7 -3.66 10.62 -0.15
CA SER A 7 -4.74 10.09 -0.99
C SER A 7 -5.70 9.25 -0.15
N LYS A 8 -6.99 9.57 -0.24
CA LYS A 8 -8.05 8.88 0.51
C LYS A 8 -8.16 7.42 0.05
N GLU A 9 -8.02 7.20 -1.25
CA GLU A 9 -8.12 5.90 -1.92
C GLU A 9 -6.96 4.99 -1.53
N ILE A 10 -5.72 5.48 -1.57
CA ILE A 10 -4.54 4.71 -1.15
C ILE A 10 -4.62 4.43 0.35
N ASN A 11 -4.99 5.41 1.16
CA ASN A 11 -5.13 5.22 2.59
C ASN A 11 -6.21 4.19 2.96
N ALA A 12 -7.34 4.16 2.23
CA ALA A 12 -8.37 3.15 2.41
C ALA A 12 -7.89 1.75 1.99
N LEU A 13 -7.22 1.64 0.83
CA LEU A 13 -6.68 0.36 0.35
C LEU A 13 -5.63 -0.21 1.31
N VAL A 14 -4.72 0.61 1.84
CA VAL A 14 -3.73 0.17 2.83
C VAL A 14 -4.43 -0.38 4.08
N ARG A 15 -5.48 0.27 4.58
CA ARG A 15 -6.23 -0.23 5.75
C ARG A 15 -6.90 -1.57 5.47
N GLN A 16 -7.50 -1.73 4.30
CA GLN A 16 -8.08 -3.00 3.89
C GLN A 16 -7.03 -4.11 3.87
N LEU A 17 -5.88 -3.86 3.23
CA LEU A 17 -4.79 -4.84 3.15
C LEU A 17 -4.25 -5.20 4.54
N LEU A 18 -4.13 -4.23 5.45
CA LEU A 18 -3.76 -4.49 6.84
C LEU A 18 -4.77 -5.41 7.56
N HIS A 19 -6.06 -5.26 7.29
CA HIS A 19 -7.09 -6.17 7.81
C HIS A 19 -6.98 -7.58 7.19
N GLU A 20 -6.52 -7.68 5.94
CA GLU A 20 -6.25 -8.94 5.23
C GLU A 20 -4.91 -9.59 5.64
N GLY A 21 -4.23 -9.06 6.67
CA GLY A 21 -2.99 -9.64 7.22
C GLY A 21 -1.70 -9.12 6.59
N TRP A 22 -1.76 -8.06 5.77
CA TRP A 22 -0.55 -7.36 5.34
C TRP A 22 0.06 -6.59 6.51
N GLN A 23 1.36 -6.29 6.41
CA GLN A 23 2.07 -5.54 7.45
C GLN A 23 2.59 -4.22 6.91
N PHE A 24 2.51 -3.16 7.70
CA PHE A 24 3.00 -1.84 7.32
C PHE A 24 4.15 -1.38 8.21
N GLN A 25 5.20 -0.85 7.59
CA GLN A 25 6.33 -0.22 8.28
C GLN A 25 6.62 1.16 7.70
N TRP A 26 6.90 2.14 8.56
CA TRP A 26 7.42 3.43 8.12
C TRP A 26 8.91 3.31 7.80
N GLY A 27 9.32 3.76 6.60
CA GLY A 27 10.72 3.73 6.15
C GLY A 27 11.36 5.12 6.02
N GLY A 28 10.71 6.17 6.54
CA GLY A 28 11.09 7.57 6.35
C GLY A 28 9.96 8.32 5.63
N HIS A 29 10.25 8.83 4.42
CA HIS A 29 9.26 9.60 3.64
C HIS A 29 8.09 8.74 3.16
N HIS A 30 8.34 7.49 2.77
CA HIS A 30 7.32 6.55 2.28
C HIS A 30 7.13 5.39 3.27
N GLY A 31 5.91 4.84 3.27
CA GLY A 31 5.63 3.59 3.95
C GLY A 31 6.05 2.39 3.12
N LYS A 32 6.27 1.25 3.77
CA LYS A 32 6.41 -0.07 3.13
C LYS A 32 5.24 -0.94 3.57
N LEU A 33 4.62 -1.62 2.61
CA LEU A 33 3.52 -2.55 2.83
C LEU A 33 3.95 -3.94 2.38
N TYR A 34 4.10 -4.85 3.33
CA TYR A 34 4.57 -6.21 3.14
C TYR A 34 3.38 -7.15 2.92
N ALA A 35 3.48 -8.00 1.91
CA ALA A 35 2.49 -9.04 1.67
C ALA A 35 2.47 -10.06 2.83
N PRO A 36 1.35 -10.77 3.08
CA PRO A 36 1.21 -11.68 4.23
C PRO A 36 2.23 -12.82 4.26
N ASN A 37 2.78 -13.20 3.11
CA ASN A 37 3.85 -14.19 2.98
C ASN A 37 5.26 -13.58 3.02
N CYS A 38 5.38 -12.27 3.26
CA CYS A 38 6.61 -11.50 3.36
C CYS A 38 7.58 -11.62 2.16
N THR A 39 7.15 -12.16 1.02
CA THR A 39 8.03 -12.36 -0.14
C THR A 39 8.32 -11.07 -0.91
N ALA A 40 7.48 -10.04 -0.76
CA ALA A 40 7.67 -8.73 -1.36
C ALA A 40 7.05 -7.62 -0.50
N PHE A 41 7.51 -6.39 -0.74
CA PHE A 41 6.91 -5.18 -0.20
C PHE A 41 6.59 -4.19 -1.31
N LEU A 42 5.62 -3.32 -1.04
CA LEU A 42 5.23 -2.21 -1.88
C LEU A 42 5.51 -0.89 -1.16
N SER A 43 6.06 0.08 -1.88
CA SER A 43 6.19 1.45 -1.36
C SER A 43 4.83 2.14 -1.38
N VAL A 44 4.36 2.57 -0.22
CA VAL A 44 3.14 3.37 -0.06
C VAL A 44 3.49 4.85 -0.22
N PRO A 45 2.96 5.53 -1.26
CA PRO A 45 3.22 6.95 -1.44
C PRO A 45 2.50 7.77 -0.36
N SER A 46 3.25 8.55 0.41
CA SER A 46 2.72 9.35 1.51
C SER A 46 1.97 10.59 1.01
N THR A 47 2.55 11.30 0.03
CA THR A 47 2.00 12.54 -0.55
C THR A 47 2.01 12.49 -2.09
N PRO A 48 1.27 11.56 -2.71
CA PRO A 48 1.27 11.43 -4.17
C PRO A 48 0.73 12.70 -4.84
N SER A 49 1.46 13.20 -5.85
CA SER A 49 1.02 14.28 -6.75
C SER A 49 0.53 13.77 -8.11
N ASP A 50 0.84 12.51 -8.46
CA ASP A 50 0.36 11.88 -9.69
C ASP A 50 -1.12 11.50 -9.56
N ARG A 51 -1.95 11.97 -10.50
CA ARG A 51 -3.37 11.62 -10.60
C ARG A 51 -3.63 10.11 -10.75
N ARG A 52 -2.64 9.34 -11.22
CA ARG A 52 -2.70 7.89 -11.39
C ARG A 52 -2.12 7.11 -10.21
N ALA A 53 -1.63 7.79 -9.16
CA ALA A 53 -0.95 7.14 -8.04
C ALA A 53 -1.78 6.00 -7.43
N PHE A 54 -3.09 6.20 -7.26
CA PHE A 54 -3.98 5.15 -6.76
C PHE A 54 -4.07 3.95 -7.72
N LEU A 55 -4.23 4.20 -9.03
CA LEU A 55 -4.35 3.14 -10.03
C LEU A 55 -3.07 2.30 -10.13
N ASN A 56 -1.92 2.98 -10.10
CA ASN A 56 -0.61 2.33 -10.15
C ASN A 56 -0.39 1.49 -8.89
N PHE A 57 -0.62 2.07 -7.70
CA PHE A 57 -0.47 1.36 -6.43
C PHE A 57 -1.42 0.14 -6.34
N ARG A 58 -2.68 0.29 -6.76
CA ARG A 58 -3.64 -0.84 -6.83
C ARG A 58 -3.16 -1.94 -7.78
N GLN A 59 -2.57 -1.56 -8.91
CA GLN A 59 -2.03 -2.53 -9.88
C GLN A 59 -0.83 -3.28 -9.28
N ASP A 60 0.02 -2.60 -8.52
CA ASP A 60 1.17 -3.23 -7.85
C ASP A 60 0.72 -4.20 -6.75
N VAL A 61 -0.30 -3.85 -5.96
CA VAL A 61 -0.95 -4.78 -5.01
C VAL A 61 -1.39 -6.06 -5.72
N ARG A 62 -2.09 -5.92 -6.85
CA ARG A 62 -2.56 -7.09 -7.65
C ARG A 62 -1.43 -7.94 -8.21
N ARG A 63 -0.27 -7.35 -8.50
CA ARG A 63 0.90 -8.09 -9.03
C ARG A 63 1.59 -8.92 -7.97
N VAL A 64 1.56 -8.45 -6.72
CA VAL A 64 2.18 -9.14 -5.58
C VAL A 64 1.24 -10.18 -4.96
N GLN A 65 -0.07 -10.02 -5.12
CA GLN A 65 -1.03 -11.04 -4.72
C GLN A 65 -0.86 -12.32 -5.57
N PRO A 66 -0.86 -13.51 -4.94
CA PRO A 66 -0.94 -14.76 -5.67
C PRO A 66 -2.17 -14.77 -6.59
N ARG A 67 -2.02 -15.27 -7.82
CA ARG A 67 -3.18 -15.61 -8.64
C ARG A 67 -3.83 -16.84 -8.00
N VAL A 68 -4.97 -16.63 -7.36
CA VAL A 68 -5.88 -17.72 -6.96
C VAL A 68 -6.47 -18.40 -8.19
#